data_AF-A0A0W0ZLW9-F1
#
_entry.id   AF-A0A0W0ZLW9-F1
#
_cell.length_a   1.000
_cell.length_b   1.000
_cell.length_c   1.000
_cell.angle_alpha   90.00
_cell.angle_beta   90.00
_cell.angle_gamma   90.00
#
_symmetry.space_group_name_H-M   'P 1'
#
loop_
_entity.id
_entity.type
_entity.pdbx_description
1 polymer ?
#
loop_
_entity_poly.entity_id
_entity_poly.type
_entity_poly.pdbx_seq_one_letter_code
_entity_poly.pdbx_strand_id
1 'polypeptide(L)' 'MLIGAFTFLAIAILMAIYLYKGTNPTLTLIAKIFLHLLVAAFLILLIAHFFSAVPPVPDEKKNLPI' A
#
# COMPACT_ATOMS: atom_id res chain seq x y z
N MET A 1 1.64 -7.46 6.58
CA MET A 1 1.11 -6.33 5.77
C MET A 1 2.14 -5.26 5.48
N LEU A 2 2.87 -4.75 6.49
CA LEU A 2 3.83 -3.66 6.32
C LEU A 2 4.96 -3.96 5.30
N ILE A 3 5.55 -5.16 5.37
CA ILE A 3 6.61 -5.60 4.44
C ILE A 3 6.13 -5.58 2.98
N GLY A 4 4.90 -6.01 2.71
CA GLY A 4 4.32 -5.96 1.37
C GLY A 4 4.19 -4.52 0.85
N ALA A 5 3.70 -3.61 1.69
CA ALA A 5 3.59 -2.19 1.35
C ALA A 5 4.97 -1.58 0.97
N PHE A 6 6.01 -1.88 1.73
CA PHE A 6 7.37 -1.42 1.40
C PHE A 6 7.91 -2.01 0.08
N THR A 7 7.59 -3.26 -0.24
CA THR A 7 7.94 -3.85 -1.54
C THR A 7 7.24 -3.12 -2.70
N PHE A 8 5.95 -2.81 -2.56
CA PHE A 8 5.19 -2.01 -3.54
C PHE A 8 5.81 -0.62 -3.75
N LEU A 9 6.25 0.02 -2.66
CA LEU A 9 6.92 1.32 -2.71
C LEU A 9 8.26 1.26 -3.46
N ALA A 10 9.09 0.25 -3.20
CA ALA A 10 10.38 0.09 -3.87
C ALA A 10 10.22 -0.09 -5.39
N ILE A 11 9.24 -0.90 -5.82
CA ILE A 11 8.93 -1.10 -7.26
C ILE A 11 8.40 0.19 -7.88
N ALA A 12 7.57 0.95 -7.17
CA ALA A 12 7.07 2.24 -7.65
C ALA A 12 8.21 3.25 -7.87
N ILE A 13 9.19 3.31 -6.95
CA ILE A 13 10.36 4.18 -7.09
C ILE A 13 11.18 3.77 -8.33
N LEU A 14 11.40 2.48 -8.56
CA LEU A 14 12.09 1.99 -9.76
C LEU A 14 11.35 2.41 -11.04
N MET A 15 10.03 2.24 -11.09
CA MET A 15 9.21 2.66 -12.23
C MET A 15 9.25 4.18 -12.45
N ALA A 16 9.25 4.99 -11.39
CA ALA A 16 9.39 6.44 -11.50
C ALA A 16 10.75 6.85 -12.08
N ILE A 17 11.82 6.15 -11.71
CA ILE A 17 13.16 6.36 -12.28
C ILE A 17 13.17 6.01 -13.77
N TYR A 18 12.57 4.89 -14.17
CA TYR A 18 12.42 4.51 -15.59
C TYR A 18 11.61 5.53 -16.40
N LEU A 19 10.55 6.10 -15.79
CA LEU A 19 9.73 7.16 -16.36
C LEU A 19 10.55 8.45 -16.57
N TYR A 20 11.32 8.86 -15.56
CA TYR A 20 12.12 10.08 -15.59
C TYR A 20 13.26 10.02 -16.60
N LYS A 21 13.88 8.84 -16.75
CA LYS A 21 14.99 8.66 -17.70
C LYS A 21 14.56 8.77 -19.17
N GLY A 22 13.26 8.90 -19.46
CA GLY A 22 12.77 9.19 -20.80
C GLY A 22 13.15 8.11 -21.80
N THR A 23 12.98 6.83 -21.41
CA THR A 23 13.07 5.73 -22.38
C THR A 23 11.85 5.75 -23.30
N ASN A 24 11.73 4.79 -24.22
CA ASN A 24 10.65 4.71 -25.23
C ASN A 24 9.28 5.22 -24.74
N PRO A 25 8.55 6.01 -25.54
CA PRO A 25 7.29 6.64 -25.12
C PRO A 25 6.22 5.62 -24.68
N THR A 26 6.20 4.44 -25.30
CA THR A 26 5.33 3.33 -24.89
C THR A 26 5.70 2.77 -23.50
N LEU A 27 6.99 2.66 -23.21
CA LEU A 27 7.48 2.18 -21.92
C LEU A 27 7.15 3.17 -20.80
N THR A 28 7.25 4.46 -21.12
CA THR A 28 6.87 5.57 -20.23
C THR A 28 5.38 5.50 -19.88
N LEU A 29 4.50 5.24 -20.84
CA LEU A 29 3.06 5.08 -20.58
C LEU A 29 2.78 3.89 -19.64
N ILE A 30 3.40 2.74 -19.92
CA ILE A 30 3.24 1.53 -19.12
C ILE A 30 3.75 1.76 -17.69
N ALA A 31 4.95 2.34 -17.54
CA ALA A 31 5.52 2.66 -16.23
C ALA A 31 4.61 3.60 -15.43
N LYS A 32 3.98 4.58 -16.08
CA LYS A 32 3.01 5.49 -15.45
C LYS A 32 1.77 4.76 -14.95
N ILE A 33 1.21 3.82 -15.72
CA ILE A 33 0.05 3.00 -15.32
C ILE A 33 0.41 2.13 -14.11
N PHE A 34 1.54 1.42 -14.18
CA PHE A 34 2.01 0.57 -13.08
C PHE A 34 2.29 1.38 -11.81
N LEU A 35 2.90 2.56 -11.94
CA LEU A 35 3.13 3.47 -10.81
C LEU A 35 1.82 3.78 -10.06
N HIS A 36 0.77 4.17 -10.79
CA HIS A 36 -0.52 4.49 -10.17
C HIS A 36 -1.15 3.28 -9.49
N LEU A 37 -1.06 2.09 -10.11
CA LEU A 37 -1.57 0.85 -9.53
C LEU A 37 -0.83 0.47 -8.24
N LEU A 38 0.50 0.53 -8.25
CA LEU A 38 1.35 0.22 -7.09
C LEU A 38 1.10 1.20 -5.94
N VAL A 39 0.96 2.49 -6.24
CA VAL A 39 0.64 3.53 -5.23
C VAL A 39 -0.75 3.30 -4.64
N ALA A 40 -1.75 2.98 -5.45
CA ALA A 40 -3.09 2.67 -4.95
C ALA A 40 -3.07 1.44 -4.03
N ALA A 41 -2.39 0.35 -4.44
CA ALA A 41 -2.22 -0.84 -3.61
C ALA A 41 -1.50 -0.54 -2.29
N PHE A 42 -0.43 0.26 -2.33
CA PHE A 42 0.30 0.71 -1.14
C PHE A 42 -0.62 1.46 -0.16
N LEU A 43 -1.39 2.43 -0.65
CA LEU A 43 -2.32 3.21 0.18
C LEU A 43 -3.39 2.32 0.82
N ILE A 44 -3.96 1.37 0.08
CA ILE A 44 -4.95 0.42 0.62
C ILE A 44 -4.33 -0.42 1.73
N LEU A 45 -3.14 -0.98 1.50
CA LEU A 45 -2.41 -1.78 2.50
C LEU A 45 -2.06 -0.97 3.74
N LEU A 46 -1.65 0.29 3.55
CA LEU A 46 -1.31 1.20 4.64
C LEU A 46 -2.53 1.52 5.49
N ILE A 47 -3.65 1.89 4.85
CA ILE A 47 -4.91 2.18 5.53
C ILE A 47 -5.40 0.95 6.30
N ALA A 48 -5.41 -0.22 5.67
CA ALA A 48 -5.81 -1.46 6.32
C ALA A 48 -4.91 -1.79 7.52
N HIS A 49 -3.61 -1.50 7.46
CA HIS A 49 -2.72 -1.69 8.61
C HIS A 49 -3.12 -0.79 9.78
N PHE A 50 -3.41 0.48 9.54
CA PHE A 50 -3.84 1.40 10.60
C PHE A 50 -5.14 0.93 11.26
N PHE A 51 -6.10 0.41 10.47
CA PHE A 51 -7.36 -0.10 11.01
C PHE A 51 -7.23 -1.45 11.73
N SER A 52 -6.35 -2.35 11.27
CA SER A 52 -6.11 -3.62 11.95
C SER A 52 -5.32 -3.47 13.26
N ALA A 53 -4.69 -2.33 13.50
CA ALA A 53 -3.99 -2.03 14.76
C ALA A 53 -4.93 -1.49 15.86
N VAL A 54 -6.20 -1.27 15.56
CA VAL A 54 -7.19 -0.89 16.58
C VAL A 54 -7.40 -2.08 17.51
N PRO A 55 -7.11 -1.95 18.82
CA PRO A 55 -7.33 -3.03 19.78
C PRO A 55 -8.80 -3.47 19.73
N PRO A 56 -9.10 -4.77 19.89
CA PRO A 56 -10.48 -5.21 20.01
C PRO A 56 -11.15 -4.40 21.12
N VAL A 57 -12.31 -3.82 20.81
CA VAL A 57 -13.11 -3.06 21.78
C VAL A 57 -13.34 -3.98 22.98
N PRO A 58 -13.00 -3.57 24.21
CA PRO A 58 -13.18 -4.42 25.38
C PRO A 58 -14.63 -4.89 25.45
N ASP A 59 -14.86 -6.20 25.44
CA ASP A 59 -16.17 -6.79 25.69
C ASP A 59 -16.58 -6.49 27.13
N GLU A 60 -17.23 -5.35 27.36
CA GLU A 60 -17.77 -4.93 28.67
C GLU A 60 -18.81 -5.93 29.22
N LYS A 61 -19.23 -6.92 28.43
CA LYS A 61 -20.22 -7.94 28.81
C LYS A 61 -19.66 -9.22 29.45
N LYS A 62 -18.34 -9.38 29.60
CA LYS A 62 -17.77 -10.62 30.17
C LYS A 62 -17.74 -10.67 31.70
N ASN A 63 -18.00 -9.56 32.39
CA ASN A 63 -17.83 -9.45 33.85
C ASN A 63 -19.13 -9.20 34.63
N LEU A 64 -20.30 -9.52 34.08
CA LEU A 64 -21.53 -9.51 34.87
C LEU A 64 -21.64 -10.86 35.60
N PRO A 65 -21.54 -10.89 36.95
CA PRO A 65 -21.85 -12.09 37.71
C PRO A 65 -23.34 -12.37 37.53
N ILE A 66 -23.64 -13.55 36.99
CA ILE A 66 -24.98 -14.13 36.91
C ILE A 66 -25.39 -14.63 38.31
#